data_AF-A0A0C3BLK0-F1
#
_entry.id   AF-A0A0C3BLK0-F1
#
_cell.length_a   1.000
_cell.length_b   1.000
_cell.length_c   1.000
_cell.angle_alpha   90.00
_cell.angle_beta   90.00
_cell.angle_gamma   90.00
#
_symmetry.space_group_name_H-M   'P 1'
#
loop_
_entity.id
_entity.type
_entity.pdbx_description
1 polymer ?
#
loop_
_entity_poly.entity_id
_entity_poly.type
_entity_poly.pdbx_seq_one_letter_code
_entity_poly.pdbx_strand_id
1 'polypeptide(L)'
;MDSDKDSPKLSFGSLDLTQFAYSPTASPLRRSPRKSSIRPKELSASSPTPSIAEDEKPIKRALDVRNDTGSPQRSPKKAKRSYATPETYAHLSGLNDSLKDELDVMFCGINPGCMSSATGHHYANPTNHFYRCLHQSGRCFTPSLLSPTEDYTLPDLCSVGLTNLVERPSAEQAELSPSEMMDSVPSLLAKVARYRPRVVCFVGMGIWRVVEKVLAKSAPSKGKSKKSTLNDVGLQPYRFKFSVHETFIFVVPSTSGRVVSHQLPDKVKLFSGLKAAVEDYKQSRINSSQMSTITLPMAIASDH
;
A
#
# COMPACT_ATOMS: atom_id res chain seq x y z
N MET A 1 29.88 67.22 -15.17
CA MET A 1 28.46 67.07 -15.54
C MET A 1 28.26 65.61 -15.91
N ASP A 2 28.57 64.66 -15.02
CA ASP A 2 27.85 64.33 -13.79
C ASP A 2 26.35 64.17 -14.03
N SER A 3 25.91 62.92 -14.10
CA SER A 3 25.07 62.30 -13.06
C SER A 3 24.78 60.84 -13.42
N ASP A 4 25.55 59.96 -12.77
CA ASP A 4 25.22 58.56 -12.54
C ASP A 4 23.88 58.44 -11.78
N LYS A 5 23.05 57.45 -12.15
CA LYS A 5 21.88 57.04 -11.37
C LYS A 5 22.20 55.75 -10.61
N ASP A 6 22.24 55.89 -9.30
CA ASP A 6 22.36 54.84 -8.30
C ASP A 6 21.30 53.74 -8.43
N SER A 7 21.76 52.49 -8.48
CA SER A 7 20.97 51.29 -8.20
C SER A 7 21.46 50.67 -6.88
N PRO A 8 20.57 50.30 -5.94
CA PRO A 8 20.96 49.90 -4.59
C PRO A 8 21.64 48.52 -4.60
N LYS A 9 22.88 48.46 -4.11
CA LYS A 9 23.60 47.21 -3.82
C LYS A 9 23.05 46.59 -2.54
N LEU A 10 22.37 45.45 -2.67
CA LEU A 10 22.03 44.58 -1.54
C LEU A 10 23.32 43.96 -0.98
N SER A 11 23.71 44.41 0.21
CA SER A 11 24.75 43.81 1.04
C SER A 11 24.22 42.51 1.65
N PHE A 12 24.71 41.37 1.16
CA PHE A 12 24.57 40.10 1.88
C PHE A 12 25.67 40.03 2.94
N GLY A 13 25.28 40.14 4.20
CA GLY A 13 26.17 39.88 5.33
C GLY A 13 26.77 38.49 5.21
N SER A 14 28.09 38.40 5.36
CA SER A 14 28.83 37.15 5.44
C SER A 14 28.29 36.31 6.59
N LEU A 15 27.59 35.22 6.28
CA LEU A 15 27.19 34.22 7.26
C LEU A 15 28.45 33.42 7.66
N ASP A 16 28.88 33.59 8.91
CA ASP A 16 29.92 32.77 9.50
C ASP A 16 29.38 31.35 9.76
N LEU A 17 29.86 30.41 8.95
CA LEU A 17 29.48 28.99 8.99
C LEU A 17 30.29 28.18 10.02
N THR A 18 31.22 28.80 10.76
CA THR A 18 32.02 28.10 11.78
C THR A 18 31.19 27.65 12.98
N GLN A 19 30.02 28.24 13.22
CA GLN A 19 29.08 27.83 14.27
C GLN A 19 28.33 26.51 13.96
N PHE A 20 28.41 25.98 12.74
CA PHE A 20 27.81 24.70 12.34
C PHE A 20 28.85 23.59 12.11
N ALA A 21 30.12 23.84 12.46
CA ALA A 21 31.18 22.84 12.34
C ALA A 21 30.97 21.68 13.33
N TYR A 22 30.89 20.47 12.79
CA TYR A 22 30.78 19.22 13.53
C TYR A 22 32.04 18.96 14.37
N SER A 23 31.87 18.78 15.68
CA SER A 23 32.96 18.48 16.62
C SER A 23 32.90 17.00 17.06
N PRO A 24 33.91 16.16 16.78
CA PRO A 24 33.85 14.73 17.01
C PRO A 24 34.36 14.36 18.42
N THR A 25 33.74 14.90 19.48
CA THR A 25 33.99 14.46 20.86
C THR A 25 32.73 14.59 21.71
N ALA A 26 31.78 13.67 21.54
CA ALA A 26 30.70 13.46 22.49
C ALA A 26 30.52 11.95 22.75
N SER A 27 30.79 11.56 24.00
CA SER A 27 30.66 10.20 24.53
C SER A 27 29.20 9.71 24.56
N PRO A 28 28.95 8.39 24.53
CA PRO A 28 27.61 7.86 24.27
C PRO A 28 26.65 8.03 25.45
N LEU A 29 25.45 8.57 25.16
CA LEU A 29 24.33 8.61 26.10
C LEU A 29 23.83 7.20 26.41
N ARG A 30 24.01 6.83 27.68
CA ARG A 30 23.63 5.57 28.32
C ARG A 30 22.10 5.50 28.45
N ARG A 31 21.51 4.37 28.05
CA ARG A 31 20.08 4.05 28.20
C ARG A 31 19.70 4.02 29.69
N SER A 32 18.67 4.78 30.06
CA SER A 32 18.09 4.77 31.42
C SER A 32 17.06 3.63 31.58
N PRO A 33 17.09 2.84 32.66
CA PRO A 33 16.11 1.79 32.90
C PRO A 33 14.81 2.33 33.51
N ARG A 34 13.70 1.78 33.01
CA ARG A 34 12.31 2.05 33.37
C ARG A 34 12.07 1.67 34.85
N LYS A 35 11.86 2.66 35.73
CA LYS A 35 11.42 2.47 37.12
C LYS A 35 9.91 2.15 37.15
N SER A 36 9.56 1.03 37.77
CA SER A 36 8.19 0.67 38.15
C SER A 36 7.72 1.53 39.32
N SER A 37 6.50 2.06 39.23
CA SER A 37 5.86 2.83 40.29
C SER A 37 5.31 1.88 41.36
N ILE A 38 5.97 1.85 42.52
CA ILE A 38 5.42 1.31 43.77
C ILE A 38 5.01 2.52 44.62
N ARG A 39 3.74 2.57 45.02
CA ARG A 39 3.12 3.60 45.86
C ARG A 39 3.49 3.34 47.33
N PRO A 40 3.95 4.34 48.13
CA PRO A 40 4.20 4.14 49.55
C PRO A 40 2.91 4.17 50.39
N LYS A 41 2.93 3.39 51.48
CA LYS A 41 1.95 3.38 52.59
C LYS A 41 2.20 4.57 53.52
N GLU A 42 1.13 5.21 53.98
CA GLU A 42 1.10 6.03 55.19
C GLU A 42 0.32 5.30 56.30
N LEU A 43 0.82 5.43 57.54
CA LEU A 43 0.24 4.93 58.77
C LEU A 43 -0.60 6.02 59.45
N SER A 44 -1.74 5.66 60.04
CA SER A 44 -2.21 6.30 61.28
C SER A 44 -3.14 5.35 62.06
N ALA A 45 -3.08 5.49 63.39
CA ALA A 45 -3.50 4.51 64.39
C ALA A 45 -4.87 4.81 65.00
N SER A 46 -5.54 3.78 65.53
CA SER A 46 -6.28 3.81 66.81
C SER A 46 -6.89 2.44 67.16
N SER A 47 -6.68 2.02 68.41
CA SER A 47 -7.28 0.89 69.13
C SER A 47 -8.59 1.34 69.84
N PRO A 48 -9.39 0.52 70.59
CA PRO A 48 -9.16 -0.86 71.08
C PRO A 48 -10.36 -1.86 70.98
N THR A 49 -10.04 -3.09 71.43
CA THR A 49 -10.77 -4.36 71.69
C THR A 49 -11.97 -4.28 72.68
N PRO A 50 -12.88 -5.30 72.81
CA PRO A 50 -12.61 -6.65 73.40
C PRO A 50 -13.35 -7.86 72.75
N SER A 51 -12.70 -9.02 72.64
CA SER A 51 -12.81 -10.23 73.51
C SER A 51 -14.00 -11.16 73.20
N ILE A 52 -13.71 -12.39 72.76
CA ILE A 52 -14.23 -13.67 73.30
C ILE A 52 -13.33 -14.82 72.80
N ALA A 53 -12.81 -15.59 73.77
CA ALA A 53 -12.11 -16.88 73.75
C ALA A 53 -12.97 -18.00 73.09
N GLU A 54 -12.56 -19.21 72.71
CA GLU A 54 -11.37 -20.07 72.74
C GLU A 54 -11.77 -21.29 71.86
N ASP A 55 -10.88 -21.91 71.08
CA ASP A 55 -10.55 -23.35 71.17
C ASP A 55 -9.55 -23.80 70.09
N GLU A 56 -8.67 -24.74 70.45
CA GLU A 56 -7.45 -25.12 69.72
C GLU A 56 -7.55 -26.42 68.87
N LYS A 57 -6.83 -26.41 67.72
CA LYS A 57 -5.97 -27.48 67.13
C LYS A 57 -6.59 -28.71 66.40
N PRO A 58 -5.81 -29.51 65.60
CA PRO A 58 -5.13 -29.11 64.35
C PRO A 58 -5.15 -30.23 63.26
N ILE A 59 -5.38 -29.96 61.97
CA ILE A 59 -5.16 -30.98 60.92
C ILE A 59 -4.36 -30.45 59.72
N LYS A 60 -3.06 -30.79 59.78
CA LYS A 60 -2.14 -31.23 58.72
C LYS A 60 -2.16 -30.53 57.35
N ARG A 61 -1.05 -29.82 57.12
CA ARG A 61 -0.48 -29.50 55.80
C ARG A 61 -0.39 -30.76 54.93
N ALA A 62 -0.96 -30.69 53.73
CA ALA A 62 -0.47 -31.41 52.57
C ALA A 62 -0.04 -30.36 51.53
N LEU A 63 1.25 -30.35 51.24
CA LEU A 63 1.85 -29.60 50.16
C LEU A 63 1.46 -30.29 48.85
N ASP A 64 0.63 -29.66 48.04
CA ASP A 64 0.49 -30.03 46.63
C ASP A 64 1.01 -28.86 45.79
N VAL A 65 2.31 -28.95 45.47
CA VAL A 65 2.94 -28.15 44.42
C VAL A 65 2.42 -28.68 43.10
N ARG A 66 1.36 -28.07 42.57
CA ARG A 66 0.99 -28.22 41.16
C ARG A 66 1.58 -27.05 40.39
N ASN A 67 2.63 -27.37 39.63
CA ASN A 67 3.15 -26.55 38.55
C ASN A 67 2.04 -26.35 37.50
N ASP A 68 1.31 -25.25 37.59
CA ASP A 68 0.46 -24.79 36.49
C ASP A 68 1.36 -24.12 35.45
N THR A 69 1.84 -24.95 34.51
CA THR A 69 2.40 -24.44 33.25
C THR A 69 1.22 -24.02 32.38
N GLY A 70 0.71 -22.81 32.65
CA GLY A 70 -0.30 -22.14 31.84
C GLY A 70 0.17 -22.07 30.39
N SER A 71 -0.36 -22.97 29.58
CA SER A 71 -0.17 -22.96 28.13
C SER A 71 -0.89 -21.71 27.60
N PRO A 72 -0.27 -20.90 26.72
CA PRO A 72 -0.92 -19.72 26.20
C PRO A 72 -2.15 -20.15 25.40
N GLN A 73 -3.35 -19.82 25.91
CA GLN A 73 -4.61 -19.99 25.19
C GLN A 73 -4.47 -19.29 23.84
N ARG A 74 -4.46 -20.09 22.77
CA ARG A 74 -4.51 -19.58 21.40
C ARG A 74 -5.76 -18.74 21.26
N SER A 75 -5.59 -17.46 20.95
CA SER A 75 -6.70 -16.59 20.56
C SER A 75 -7.45 -17.25 19.40
N PRO A 76 -8.79 -17.18 19.39
CA PRO A 76 -9.59 -17.79 18.32
C PRO A 76 -9.14 -17.21 16.98
N LYS A 77 -8.77 -18.09 16.04
CA LYS A 77 -8.45 -17.68 14.67
C LYS A 77 -9.68 -16.97 14.11
N LYS A 78 -9.55 -15.68 13.77
CA LYS A 78 -10.61 -14.94 13.07
C LYS A 78 -11.04 -15.76 11.85
N ALA A 79 -12.34 -16.02 11.73
CA ALA A 79 -12.90 -16.72 10.58
C ALA A 79 -12.48 -16.00 9.29
N LYS A 80 -12.10 -16.77 8.27
CA LYS A 80 -11.87 -16.21 6.92
C LYS A 80 -13.20 -15.64 6.45
N ARG A 81 -13.23 -14.36 6.03
CA ARG A 81 -14.46 -13.82 5.48
C ARG A 81 -14.69 -14.42 4.10
N SER A 82 -15.96 -14.64 3.81
CA SER A 82 -16.45 -15.09 2.51
C SER A 82 -17.04 -13.91 1.75
N TYR A 83 -17.63 -14.19 0.59
CA TYR A 83 -18.45 -13.22 -0.14
C TYR A 83 -19.39 -12.44 0.79
N ALA A 84 -19.42 -11.12 0.62
CA ALA A 84 -20.36 -10.22 1.28
C ALA A 84 -21.23 -9.57 0.20
N THR A 85 -22.54 -9.59 0.41
CA THR A 85 -23.49 -8.99 -0.54
C THR A 85 -23.28 -7.47 -0.60
N PRO A 86 -23.62 -6.80 -1.71
CA PRO A 86 -23.42 -5.36 -1.86
C PRO A 86 -24.07 -4.52 -0.76
N GLU A 87 -25.20 -4.96 -0.22
CA GLU A 87 -25.94 -4.27 0.84
C GLU A 87 -25.12 -4.12 2.13
N THR A 88 -24.18 -5.04 2.39
CA THR A 88 -23.31 -5.02 3.58
C THR A 88 -22.53 -3.70 3.71
N TYR A 89 -22.15 -3.11 2.58
CA TYR A 89 -21.36 -1.88 2.51
C TYR A 89 -22.06 -0.77 1.72
N ALA A 90 -23.40 -0.82 1.59
CA ALA A 90 -24.15 0.19 0.83
C ALA A 90 -24.05 1.62 1.40
N HIS A 91 -23.66 1.76 2.67
CA HIS A 91 -23.39 3.05 3.32
C HIS A 91 -22.04 3.67 2.92
N LEU A 92 -21.23 2.94 2.15
CA LEU A 92 -19.91 3.34 1.69
C LEU A 92 -19.96 3.66 0.19
N SER A 93 -19.28 4.73 -0.22
CA SER A 93 -19.19 5.13 -1.62
C SER A 93 -17.97 4.50 -2.31
N GLY A 94 -18.02 4.37 -3.63
CA GLY A 94 -16.82 4.10 -4.43
C GLY A 94 -15.76 5.21 -4.29
N LEU A 95 -14.63 5.02 -4.96
CA LEU A 95 -13.60 6.05 -5.08
C LEU A 95 -13.62 6.67 -6.47
N ASN A 96 -13.33 7.97 -6.53
CA ASN A 96 -13.01 8.61 -7.79
C ASN A 96 -11.63 8.14 -8.26
N ASP A 97 -11.49 7.94 -9.56
CA ASP A 97 -10.19 7.65 -10.16
C ASP A 97 -9.36 8.93 -10.28
N SER A 98 -8.06 8.82 -10.03
CA SER A 98 -7.09 9.91 -10.25
C SER A 98 -6.32 9.57 -11.52
N LEU A 99 -6.84 9.97 -12.69
CA LEU A 99 -6.29 9.59 -14.00
C LEU A 99 -6.09 10.81 -14.90
N LYS A 100 -5.06 10.75 -15.74
CA LYS A 100 -4.73 11.71 -16.79
C LYS A 100 -4.21 10.94 -18.01
N ASP A 101 -4.18 11.58 -19.16
CA ASP A 101 -3.59 10.98 -20.36
C ASP A 101 -2.07 10.81 -20.21
N GLU A 102 -1.53 9.79 -20.89
CA GLU A 102 -0.09 9.53 -21.05
C GLU A 102 0.71 9.34 -19.74
N LEU A 103 0.04 8.87 -18.69
CA LEU A 103 0.68 8.53 -17.40
C LEU A 103 1.86 7.56 -17.59
N ASP A 104 2.89 7.71 -16.77
CA ASP A 104 3.99 6.75 -16.69
C ASP A 104 3.49 5.42 -16.13
N VAL A 105 2.67 5.50 -15.07
CA VAL A 105 2.08 4.32 -14.44
C VAL A 105 0.63 4.58 -14.06
N MET A 106 -0.27 3.68 -14.44
CA MET A 106 -1.61 3.56 -13.86
C MET A 106 -1.63 2.38 -12.89
N PHE A 107 -1.77 2.64 -11.60
CA PHE A 107 -1.97 1.59 -10.60
C PHE A 107 -3.44 1.18 -10.54
N CYS A 108 -3.69 -0.12 -10.70
CA CYS A 108 -4.99 -0.72 -10.54
C CYS A 108 -5.03 -1.53 -9.24
N GLY A 109 -5.71 -0.99 -8.24
CA GLY A 109 -6.04 -1.66 -7.00
C GLY A 109 -7.17 -2.68 -7.17
N ILE A 110 -7.50 -3.38 -6.09
CA ILE A 110 -8.55 -4.40 -6.09
C ILE A 110 -9.92 -3.72 -6.09
N ASN A 111 -10.21 -3.06 -4.98
CA ASN A 111 -11.42 -2.31 -4.72
C ASN A 111 -11.19 -1.40 -3.49
N PRO A 112 -12.04 -0.37 -3.27
CA PRO A 112 -11.94 0.48 -2.09
C PRO A 112 -12.11 -0.34 -0.80
N GLY A 113 -11.11 -0.26 0.09
CA GLY A 113 -11.26 -0.72 1.47
C GLY A 113 -12.18 0.21 2.26
N CYS A 114 -12.77 -0.25 3.37
CA CYS A 114 -13.71 0.56 4.17
C CYS A 114 -13.17 1.96 4.53
N MET A 115 -11.90 2.05 4.95
CA MET A 115 -11.29 3.34 5.30
C MET A 115 -11.08 4.23 4.08
N SER A 116 -10.61 3.66 2.97
CA SER A 116 -10.44 4.40 1.72
C SER A 116 -11.77 4.97 1.24
N SER A 117 -12.82 4.15 1.24
CA SER A 117 -14.16 4.59 0.90
C SER A 117 -14.66 5.70 1.85
N ALA A 118 -14.51 5.52 3.16
CA ALA A 118 -14.95 6.50 4.16
C ALA A 118 -14.22 7.84 4.05
N THR A 119 -12.94 7.84 3.67
CA THR A 119 -12.14 9.08 3.53
C THR A 119 -12.13 9.61 2.11
N GLY A 120 -12.64 8.88 1.11
CA GLY A 120 -12.56 9.25 -0.30
C GLY A 120 -11.15 9.18 -0.90
N HIS A 121 -10.21 8.46 -0.28
CA HIS A 121 -8.80 8.45 -0.69
C HIS A 121 -8.23 7.05 -0.90
N HIS A 122 -7.44 6.88 -1.96
CA HIS A 122 -6.83 5.60 -2.31
C HIS A 122 -5.80 5.17 -1.27
N TYR A 123 -5.83 3.88 -0.92
CA TYR A 123 -4.88 3.24 0.01
C TYR A 123 -4.77 3.91 1.40
N ALA A 124 -5.86 4.51 1.90
CA ALA A 124 -5.87 5.33 3.12
C ALA A 124 -5.62 4.56 4.43
N ASN A 125 -5.72 3.23 4.44
CA ASN A 125 -5.48 2.47 5.65
C ASN A 125 -4.02 2.63 6.15
N PRO A 126 -3.76 2.98 7.42
CA PRO A 126 -2.40 3.20 7.94
C PRO A 126 -1.47 1.99 7.81
N THR A 127 -2.04 0.78 7.79
CA THR A 127 -1.27 -0.46 7.60
C THR A 127 -0.93 -0.72 6.13
N ASN A 128 -1.49 0.05 5.19
CA ASN A 128 -1.16 -0.05 3.79
C ASN A 128 0.26 0.47 3.52
N HIS A 129 0.98 -0.21 2.62
CA HIS A 129 2.36 0.10 2.29
C HIS A 129 2.49 0.96 1.02
N PHE A 130 1.40 1.28 0.31
CA PHE A 130 1.44 1.88 -1.03
C PHE A 130 2.30 3.15 -1.09
N TYR A 131 1.97 4.20 -0.34
CA TYR A 131 2.72 5.47 -0.37
C TYR A 131 4.16 5.30 0.13
N ARG A 132 4.40 4.42 1.10
CA ARG A 132 5.76 4.06 1.54
C ARG A 132 6.55 3.37 0.43
N CYS A 133 5.94 2.45 -0.31
CA CYS A 133 6.56 1.80 -1.45
C CYS A 133 6.85 2.78 -2.58
N LEU A 134 5.90 3.69 -2.87
CA LEU A 134 6.02 4.70 -3.92
C LEU A 134 7.19 5.67 -3.66
N HIS A 135 7.34 6.09 -2.40
CA HIS A 135 8.44 6.95 -1.99
C HIS A 135 9.77 6.20 -1.87
N GLN A 136 9.81 5.03 -1.21
CA GLN A 136 11.07 4.33 -0.92
C GLN A 136 11.69 3.59 -2.11
N SER A 137 11.00 3.47 -3.23
CA SER A 137 11.49 2.72 -4.39
C SER A 137 12.60 3.45 -5.15
N GLY A 138 13.84 3.40 -4.63
CA GLY A 138 15.17 3.54 -5.28
C GLY A 138 15.51 4.76 -6.15
N ARG A 139 14.52 5.34 -6.85
CA ARG A 139 14.50 6.53 -7.68
C ARG A 139 13.09 7.13 -7.62
N CYS A 140 12.62 7.35 -6.38
CA CYS A 140 11.40 8.01 -5.94
C CYS A 140 10.40 8.36 -7.05
N PHE A 141 9.28 7.64 -7.14
CA PHE A 141 8.15 8.13 -7.94
C PHE A 141 7.69 9.50 -7.41
N THR A 142 7.75 9.70 -6.09
CA THR A 142 7.37 10.94 -5.41
C THR A 142 8.56 11.56 -4.65
N PRO A 143 8.77 12.89 -4.72
CA PRO A 143 9.92 13.55 -4.08
C PRO A 143 9.91 13.45 -2.55
N SER A 144 8.72 13.27 -1.96
CA SER A 144 8.50 13.08 -0.52
C SER A 144 7.51 11.94 -0.29
N LEU A 145 7.37 11.52 0.97
CA LEU A 145 6.29 10.63 1.38
C LEU A 145 4.97 11.39 1.40
N LEU A 146 4.09 11.10 0.45
CA LEU A 146 2.76 11.70 0.36
C LEU A 146 1.76 11.01 1.30
N SER A 147 0.83 11.80 1.83
CA SER A 147 -0.37 11.35 2.51
C SER A 147 -1.39 10.80 1.50
N PRO A 148 -2.24 9.83 1.89
CA PRO A 148 -3.39 9.43 1.08
C PRO A 148 -4.30 10.58 0.65
N THR A 149 -4.37 11.64 1.45
CA THR A 149 -5.18 12.83 1.15
C THR A 149 -4.67 13.63 -0.05
N GLU A 150 -3.45 13.35 -0.51
CA GLU A 150 -2.79 14.03 -1.63
C GLU A 150 -2.84 13.19 -2.93
N ASP A 151 -3.61 12.11 -2.95
CA ASP A 151 -3.67 11.16 -4.07
C ASP A 151 -4.08 11.78 -5.41
N TYR A 152 -4.94 12.80 -5.39
CA TYR A 152 -5.34 13.58 -6.56
C TYR A 152 -4.19 14.34 -7.23
N THR A 153 -3.08 14.58 -6.51
CA THR A 153 -1.90 15.31 -7.05
C THR A 153 -0.95 14.41 -7.83
N LEU A 154 -1.02 13.09 -7.64
CA LEU A 154 -0.10 12.11 -8.23
C LEU A 154 -0.03 12.16 -9.77
N PRO A 155 -1.13 12.36 -10.52
CA PRO A 155 -1.08 12.46 -11.97
C PRO A 155 -0.20 13.62 -12.45
N ASP A 156 -0.33 14.78 -11.82
CA ASP A 156 0.39 16.00 -12.22
C ASP A 156 1.82 16.06 -11.67
N LEU A 157 2.03 15.62 -10.43
CA LEU A 157 3.35 15.68 -9.81
C LEU A 157 4.30 14.60 -10.31
N CYS A 158 3.78 13.42 -10.66
CA CYS A 158 4.60 12.22 -10.81
C CYS A 158 4.21 11.33 -12.01
N SER A 159 3.23 11.74 -12.82
CA SER A 159 2.66 10.92 -13.91
C SER A 159 2.17 9.55 -13.41
N VAL A 160 1.61 9.52 -12.20
CA VAL A 160 1.06 8.32 -11.54
C VAL A 160 -0.45 8.45 -11.41
N GLY A 161 -1.20 7.50 -11.97
CA GLY A 161 -2.65 7.44 -11.82
C GLY A 161 -3.12 6.28 -10.96
N LEU A 162 -4.29 6.44 -10.33
CA LEU A 162 -4.89 5.47 -9.43
C LEU A 162 -6.33 5.13 -9.86
N THR A 163 -6.62 3.83 -9.94
CA THR A 163 -7.95 3.26 -10.19
C THR A 163 -8.10 1.95 -9.40
N ASN A 164 -9.31 1.39 -9.34
CA ASN A 164 -9.54 0.02 -8.90
C ASN A 164 -10.15 -0.84 -10.01
N LEU A 165 -9.99 -2.16 -9.89
CA LEU A 165 -10.66 -3.12 -10.78
C LEU A 165 -12.17 -3.16 -10.48
N VAL A 166 -12.55 -3.22 -9.21
CA VAL A 166 -13.95 -3.24 -8.76
C VAL A 166 -14.27 -1.96 -7.99
N GLU A 167 -15.38 -1.31 -8.33
CA GLU A 167 -15.79 -0.03 -7.73
C GLU A 167 -16.39 -0.20 -6.33
N ARG A 168 -17.03 -1.35 -6.08
CA ARG A 168 -17.74 -1.64 -4.83
C ARG A 168 -16.79 -1.71 -3.63
N PRO A 169 -17.07 -0.97 -2.54
CA PRO A 169 -16.31 -1.10 -1.30
C PRO A 169 -16.50 -2.46 -0.62
N SER A 170 -15.43 -2.98 -0.03
CA SER A 170 -15.47 -4.14 0.86
C SER A 170 -14.37 -4.03 1.91
N ALA A 171 -14.43 -4.84 2.97
CA ALA A 171 -13.37 -4.84 3.97
C ALA A 171 -12.13 -5.62 3.50
N GLU A 172 -12.34 -6.64 2.67
CA GLU A 172 -11.26 -7.43 2.08
C GLU A 172 -11.64 -8.03 0.72
N GLN A 173 -10.62 -8.38 -0.06
CA GLN A 173 -10.78 -8.96 -1.39
C GLN A 173 -11.62 -10.26 -1.39
N ALA A 174 -11.57 -11.06 -0.32
CA ALA A 174 -12.29 -12.33 -0.23
C ALA A 174 -13.83 -12.16 -0.21
N GLU A 175 -14.31 -10.93 0.02
CA GLU A 175 -15.72 -10.56 0.01
C GLU A 175 -16.25 -10.24 -1.40
N LEU A 176 -15.37 -10.17 -2.41
CA LEU A 176 -15.74 -10.00 -3.83
C LEU A 176 -15.93 -11.35 -4.50
N SER A 177 -16.94 -11.47 -5.35
CA SER A 177 -17.11 -12.70 -6.14
C SER A 177 -16.16 -12.73 -7.34
N PRO A 178 -15.76 -13.92 -7.83
CA PRO A 178 -15.00 -14.01 -9.07
C PRO A 178 -15.70 -13.42 -10.28
N SER A 179 -17.04 -13.54 -10.36
CA SER A 179 -17.82 -12.96 -11.47
C SER A 179 -17.77 -11.45 -11.43
N GLU A 180 -17.97 -10.84 -10.25
CA GLU A 180 -17.89 -9.40 -10.07
C GLU A 180 -16.55 -8.82 -10.54
N MET A 181 -15.43 -9.48 -10.20
CA MET A 181 -14.11 -9.07 -10.68
C MET A 181 -13.92 -9.27 -12.19
N MET A 182 -14.56 -10.27 -12.81
CA MET A 182 -14.50 -10.50 -14.26
C MET A 182 -15.34 -9.48 -15.02
N ASP A 183 -16.53 -9.18 -14.51
CA ASP A 183 -17.52 -8.27 -15.10
C ASP A 183 -17.03 -6.81 -15.10
N SER A 184 -16.08 -6.47 -14.22
CA SER A 184 -15.48 -5.13 -14.15
C SER A 184 -14.26 -4.95 -15.06
N VAL A 185 -13.69 -6.03 -15.62
CA VAL A 185 -12.54 -5.96 -16.54
C VAL A 185 -12.81 -5.07 -17.76
N PRO A 186 -13.97 -5.13 -18.45
CA PRO A 186 -14.26 -4.24 -19.57
C PRO A 186 -14.15 -2.75 -19.23
N SER A 187 -14.63 -2.33 -18.05
CA SER A 187 -14.52 -0.93 -17.59
C SER A 187 -13.05 -0.53 -17.41
N LEU A 188 -12.24 -1.39 -16.80
CA LEU A 188 -10.79 -1.15 -16.69
C LEU A 188 -10.13 -1.04 -18.08
N LEU A 189 -10.46 -1.92 -19.02
CA LEU A 189 -9.90 -1.88 -20.38
C LEU A 189 -10.30 -0.60 -21.13
N ALA A 190 -11.52 -0.10 -20.92
CA ALA A 190 -11.94 1.19 -21.46
C ALA A 190 -11.10 2.35 -20.89
N LYS A 191 -10.80 2.34 -19.59
CA LYS A 191 -9.89 3.33 -18.96
C LYS A 191 -8.48 3.25 -19.55
N VAL A 192 -7.93 2.04 -19.72
CA VAL A 192 -6.62 1.84 -20.38
C VAL A 192 -6.64 2.38 -21.81
N ALA A 193 -7.71 2.14 -22.56
CA ALA A 193 -7.85 2.59 -23.94
C ALA A 193 -7.94 4.12 -24.06
N ARG A 194 -8.58 4.78 -23.08
CA ARG A 194 -8.72 6.23 -22.99
C ARG A 194 -7.41 6.91 -22.60
N TYR A 195 -6.88 6.57 -21.42
CA TYR A 195 -5.76 7.28 -20.79
C TYR A 195 -4.38 6.82 -21.28
N ARG A 196 -4.32 5.62 -21.88
CA ARG A 196 -3.13 5.05 -22.53
C ARG A 196 -1.83 5.19 -21.70
N PRO A 197 -1.80 4.69 -20.45
CA PRO A 197 -0.59 4.78 -19.62
C PRO A 197 0.56 3.97 -20.23
N ARG A 198 1.82 4.31 -19.96
CA ARG A 198 2.98 3.52 -20.42
C ARG A 198 3.01 2.14 -19.77
N VAL A 199 2.65 2.08 -18.48
CA VAL A 199 2.54 0.83 -17.71
C VAL A 199 1.24 0.80 -16.92
N VAL A 200 0.53 -0.32 -16.96
CA VAL A 200 -0.53 -0.64 -15.98
C VAL A 200 0.05 -1.55 -14.92
N CYS A 201 0.04 -1.11 -13.67
CA CYS A 201 0.54 -1.88 -12.54
C CYS A 201 -0.63 -2.44 -11.71
N PHE A 202 -0.82 -3.76 -11.71
CA PHE A 202 -1.82 -4.42 -10.88
C PHE A 202 -1.28 -4.61 -9.45
N VAL A 203 -1.97 -4.00 -8.49
CA VAL A 203 -1.63 -4.09 -7.06
C VAL A 203 -2.36 -5.27 -6.42
N GLY A 204 -1.94 -6.47 -6.82
CA GLY A 204 -2.47 -7.73 -6.33
C GLY A 204 -2.39 -8.84 -7.39
N MET A 205 -1.68 -9.92 -7.07
CA MET A 205 -1.58 -11.09 -7.97
C MET A 205 -2.95 -11.73 -8.26
N GLY A 206 -3.88 -11.69 -7.30
CA GLY A 206 -5.21 -12.26 -7.46
C GLY A 206 -6.04 -11.56 -8.54
N ILE A 207 -6.01 -10.23 -8.57
CA ILE A 207 -6.75 -9.45 -9.58
C ILE A 207 -6.14 -9.59 -10.96
N TRP A 208 -4.81 -9.65 -11.04
CA TRP A 208 -4.12 -9.90 -12.31
C TRP A 208 -4.55 -11.23 -12.91
N ARG A 209 -4.61 -12.32 -12.12
CA ARG A 209 -5.06 -13.63 -12.61
C ARG A 209 -6.52 -13.62 -13.10
N VAL A 210 -7.37 -12.75 -12.57
CA VAL A 210 -8.74 -12.58 -13.08
C VAL A 210 -8.71 -11.87 -14.44
N VAL A 211 -7.99 -10.75 -14.52
CA VAL A 211 -7.83 -9.99 -15.76
C VAL A 211 -7.20 -10.85 -16.85
N GLU A 212 -6.09 -11.54 -16.56
CA GLU A 212 -5.41 -12.44 -17.48
C GLU A 212 -6.36 -13.52 -18.05
N LYS A 213 -7.24 -14.10 -17.23
CA LYS A 213 -8.23 -15.09 -17.69
C LYS A 213 -9.23 -14.48 -18.69
N VAL A 214 -9.69 -13.26 -18.45
CA VAL A 214 -10.61 -12.55 -19.37
C VAL A 214 -9.89 -12.21 -20.68
N LEU A 215 -8.64 -11.77 -20.58
CA LEU A 215 -7.80 -11.45 -21.73
C LEU A 215 -7.47 -12.68 -22.58
N ALA A 216 -7.13 -13.81 -21.94
CA ALA A 216 -6.81 -15.06 -22.63
C ALA A 216 -8.01 -15.63 -23.40
N LYS A 217 -9.25 -15.41 -22.93
CA LYS A 217 -10.47 -15.77 -23.67
C LYS A 217 -10.72 -14.90 -24.89
N SER A 218 -10.22 -13.67 -24.87
CA SER A 218 -10.41 -12.67 -25.92
C SER A 218 -9.28 -12.67 -26.96
N ALA A 219 -8.18 -13.36 -26.68
CA ALA A 219 -7.06 -13.49 -27.61
C ALA A 219 -7.36 -14.54 -28.70
N PRO A 220 -6.95 -14.31 -29.97
CA PRO A 220 -7.11 -15.31 -31.02
C PRO A 220 -6.36 -16.59 -30.64
N SER A 221 -7.07 -17.71 -30.66
CA SER A 221 -6.57 -19.04 -30.29
C SER A 221 -5.38 -19.44 -31.17
N LYS A 222 -4.16 -19.13 -30.72
CA LYS A 222 -2.93 -19.67 -31.31
C LYS A 222 -2.27 -20.63 -30.33
N GLY A 223 -2.60 -21.90 -30.50
CA GLY A 223 -1.87 -23.02 -29.90
C GLY A 223 -2.08 -23.18 -28.40
N LYS A 224 -1.80 -24.38 -27.90
CA LYS A 224 -1.80 -24.68 -26.46
C LYS A 224 -0.84 -23.70 -25.77
N SER A 225 -1.37 -22.66 -25.11
CA SER A 225 -0.57 -21.83 -24.21
C SER A 225 0.12 -22.77 -23.24
N LYS A 226 1.45 -22.86 -23.34
CA LYS A 226 2.29 -23.49 -22.31
C LYS A 226 1.80 -22.92 -21.00
N LYS A 227 1.37 -23.80 -20.08
CA LYS A 227 0.94 -23.45 -18.73
C LYS A 227 1.99 -22.48 -18.20
N SER A 228 1.64 -21.20 -18.15
CA SER A 228 2.63 -20.16 -17.90
C SER A 228 3.28 -20.50 -16.56
N THR A 229 4.57 -20.77 -16.57
CA THR A 229 5.43 -20.60 -15.40
C THR A 229 5.52 -19.09 -15.17
N LEU A 230 4.38 -18.48 -14.84
CA LEU A 230 4.22 -17.05 -14.76
C LEU A 230 4.90 -16.62 -13.46
N ASN A 231 5.93 -15.78 -13.58
CA ASN A 231 6.28 -14.94 -12.45
C ASN A 231 5.02 -14.13 -12.11
N ASP A 232 4.36 -14.46 -11.00
CA ASP A 232 3.13 -13.80 -10.54
C ASP A 232 3.33 -12.30 -10.29
N VAL A 233 4.57 -11.83 -10.30
CA VAL A 233 5.00 -10.45 -10.07
C VAL A 233 6.02 -10.02 -11.13
N GLY A 234 6.13 -8.71 -11.36
CA GLY A 234 7.02 -8.13 -12.37
C GLY A 234 6.32 -7.85 -13.70
N LEU A 235 7.14 -7.57 -14.72
CA LEU A 235 6.69 -7.33 -16.09
C LEU A 235 6.07 -8.61 -16.67
N GLN A 236 4.87 -8.49 -17.22
CA GLN A 236 4.10 -9.60 -17.75
C GLN A 236 4.29 -9.71 -19.28
N PRO A 237 4.13 -10.91 -19.87
CA PRO A 237 4.36 -11.16 -21.30
C PRO A 237 3.19 -10.67 -22.19
N TYR A 238 2.55 -9.57 -21.79
CA TYR A 238 1.40 -8.98 -22.47
C TYR A 238 1.58 -7.48 -22.64
N ARG A 239 1.03 -6.96 -23.74
CA ARG A 239 0.98 -5.52 -24.03
C ARG A 239 -0.36 -5.13 -24.65
N PHE A 240 -0.73 -3.86 -24.51
CA PHE A 240 -1.68 -3.21 -25.40
C PHE A 240 -0.92 -2.41 -26.44
N LYS A 241 -1.37 -2.46 -27.69
CA LYS A 241 -0.74 -1.73 -28.79
C LYS A 241 -1.67 -0.63 -29.27
N PHE A 242 -1.18 0.62 -29.24
CA PHE A 242 -1.83 1.78 -29.84
C PHE A 242 -1.10 2.16 -31.13
N SER A 243 -1.64 3.15 -31.86
CA SER A 243 -1.05 3.64 -33.11
C SER A 243 0.37 4.19 -32.92
N VAL A 244 0.60 4.91 -31.82
CA VAL A 244 1.86 5.64 -31.59
C VAL A 244 2.71 5.08 -30.45
N HIS A 245 2.13 4.29 -29.55
CA HIS A 245 2.85 3.78 -28.39
C HIS A 245 2.26 2.46 -27.87
N GLU A 246 2.92 1.84 -26.90
CA GLU A 246 2.47 0.58 -26.28
C GLU A 246 2.17 0.82 -24.80
N THR A 247 1.35 -0.04 -24.21
CA THR A 247 1.15 -0.11 -22.76
C THR A 247 1.56 -1.48 -22.27
N PHE A 248 2.46 -1.53 -21.30
CA PHE A 248 2.91 -2.78 -20.70
C PHE A 248 2.16 -3.09 -19.41
N ILE A 249 2.19 -4.37 -19.03
CA ILE A 249 1.55 -4.83 -17.80
C ILE A 249 2.61 -5.22 -16.78
N PHE A 250 2.50 -4.69 -15.58
CA PHE A 250 3.34 -5.03 -14.44
C PHE A 250 2.47 -5.49 -13.26
N VAL A 251 2.97 -6.41 -12.45
CA VAL A 251 2.20 -6.95 -11.31
C VAL A 251 3.03 -6.88 -10.05
N VAL A 252 2.40 -6.43 -8.98
CA VAL A 252 2.98 -6.46 -7.63
C VAL A 252 2.02 -7.16 -6.66
N PRO A 253 2.52 -7.69 -5.53
CA PRO A 253 1.67 -8.12 -4.43
C PRO A 253 0.81 -6.96 -3.93
N SER A 254 -0.33 -7.29 -3.29
CA SER A 254 -1.14 -6.26 -2.65
C SER A 254 -0.34 -5.49 -1.60
N THR A 255 -0.49 -4.18 -1.59
CA THR A 255 0.16 -3.27 -0.63
C THR A 255 -0.46 -3.30 0.76
N SER A 256 -1.59 -3.99 0.95
CA SER A 256 -2.23 -4.18 2.25
C SER A 256 -1.28 -4.78 3.29
N GLY A 257 -1.32 -4.25 4.52
CA GLY A 257 -0.58 -4.79 5.67
C GLY A 257 -1.04 -6.18 6.10
N ARG A 258 -2.18 -6.67 5.56
CA ARG A 258 -2.67 -8.05 5.77
C ARG A 258 -1.84 -9.10 5.03
N VAL A 259 -1.10 -8.70 4.00
CA VAL A 259 -0.27 -9.61 3.22
C VAL A 259 0.98 -9.96 4.02
N VAL A 260 1.08 -11.22 4.44
CA VAL A 260 2.24 -11.72 5.21
C VAL A 260 3.38 -12.22 4.33
N SER A 261 3.09 -12.60 3.08
CA SER A 261 4.06 -13.18 2.14
C SER A 261 5.08 -12.19 1.62
N HIS A 262 4.78 -10.88 1.68
CA HIS A 262 5.65 -9.80 1.22
C HIS A 262 5.54 -8.65 2.22
N GLN A 263 6.64 -8.35 2.90
CA GLN A 263 6.73 -7.22 3.82
C GLN A 263 7.15 -5.95 3.07
N LEU A 264 7.23 -4.82 3.78
CA LEU A 264 7.56 -3.53 3.16
C LEU A 264 8.83 -3.58 2.28
N PRO A 265 9.99 -4.14 2.73
CA PRO A 265 11.19 -4.18 1.91
C PRO A 265 11.01 -4.96 0.59
N ASP A 266 10.27 -6.07 0.62
CA ASP A 266 9.98 -6.88 -0.57
C ASP A 266 9.15 -6.09 -1.58
N LYS A 267 8.12 -5.39 -1.09
CA LYS A 267 7.26 -4.55 -1.92
C LYS A 267 8.02 -3.36 -2.48
N VAL A 268 8.90 -2.73 -1.69
CA VAL A 268 9.78 -1.64 -2.14
C VAL A 268 10.69 -2.13 -3.28
N LYS A 269 11.29 -3.31 -3.17
CA LYS A 269 12.11 -3.90 -4.23
C LYS A 269 11.32 -4.08 -5.54
N LEU A 270 10.07 -4.52 -5.46
CA LEU A 270 9.20 -4.70 -6.63
C LEU A 270 8.78 -3.36 -7.24
N PHE A 271 8.48 -2.35 -6.42
CA PHE A 271 8.22 -0.98 -6.91
C PHE A 271 9.46 -0.37 -7.56
N SER A 272 10.68 -0.66 -7.06
CA SER A 272 11.92 -0.27 -7.73
C SER A 272 12.06 -0.95 -9.10
N GLY A 273 11.67 -2.23 -9.21
CA GLY A 273 11.60 -2.94 -10.48
C GLY A 273 10.59 -2.33 -11.46
N LEU A 274 9.43 -1.89 -10.96
CA LEU A 274 8.44 -1.14 -11.75
C LEU A 274 9.01 0.18 -12.25
N LYS A 275 9.70 0.95 -11.39
CA LYS A 275 10.36 2.19 -11.79
C LYS A 275 11.41 1.95 -12.87
N ALA A 276 12.22 0.90 -12.73
CA ALA A 276 13.19 0.50 -13.76
C ALA A 276 12.50 0.16 -15.09
N ALA A 277 11.38 -0.56 -15.06
CA ALA A 277 10.61 -0.87 -16.27
C ALA A 277 10.05 0.40 -16.95
N VAL A 278 9.60 1.39 -16.18
CA VAL A 278 9.18 2.70 -16.74
C VAL A 278 10.35 3.42 -17.39
N GLU A 279 11.53 3.42 -16.78
CA GLU A 279 12.73 4.03 -17.37
C GLU A 279 13.18 3.30 -18.65
N ASP A 280 13.09 1.97 -18.65
CA ASP A 280 13.37 1.17 -19.84
C ASP A 280 12.36 1.43 -20.96
N TYR A 281 11.09 1.66 -20.63
CA TYR A 281 10.10 2.13 -21.60
C TYR A 281 10.51 3.45 -22.24
N LYS A 282 10.82 4.45 -21.40
CA LYS A 282 11.17 5.82 -21.86
C LYS A 282 12.41 5.82 -22.75
N GLN A 283 13.30 4.86 -22.56
CA GLN A 283 14.55 4.72 -23.30
C GLN A 283 14.45 3.64 -24.40
N SER A 284 13.24 3.21 -24.74
CA SER A 284 12.94 2.23 -25.80
C SER A 284 13.72 0.91 -25.67
N ARG A 285 13.99 0.48 -24.43
CA ARG A 285 14.74 -0.74 -24.12
C ARG A 285 13.88 -1.99 -23.90
N ILE A 286 12.56 -1.85 -23.82
CA ILE A 286 11.67 -3.00 -23.68
C ILE A 286 11.52 -3.70 -25.03
N ASN A 287 12.07 -4.91 -25.15
CA ASN A 287 11.82 -5.75 -26.31
C ASN A 287 10.43 -6.40 -26.22
N SER A 288 9.49 -5.88 -27.00
CA SER A 288 8.10 -6.32 -27.02
C SER A 288 7.75 -7.29 -28.17
N SER A 289 8.74 -7.71 -28.97
CA SER A 289 8.52 -8.58 -30.15
C SER A 289 7.89 -9.94 -29.81
N GLN A 290 8.19 -10.49 -28.62
CA GLN A 290 7.68 -11.78 -28.16
C GLN A 290 6.45 -11.65 -27.25
N MET A 291 5.97 -10.43 -26.97
CA MET A 291 4.83 -10.21 -26.08
C MET A 291 3.50 -10.40 -26.79
N SER A 292 2.55 -11.01 -26.09
CA SER A 292 1.19 -11.19 -26.58
C SER A 292 0.46 -9.85 -26.63
N THR A 293 -0.08 -9.49 -27.79
CA THR A 293 -0.80 -8.23 -27.97
C THR A 293 -2.27 -8.43 -27.64
N ILE A 294 -2.76 -7.67 -26.66
CA ILE A 294 -4.17 -7.64 -26.28
C ILE A 294 -4.86 -6.57 -27.12
N THR A 295 -5.97 -6.96 -27.76
CA THR A 295 -6.82 -6.02 -28.48
C THR A 295 -7.76 -5.36 -27.48
N LEU A 296 -7.66 -4.03 -27.34
CA LEU A 296 -8.62 -3.27 -26.56
C LEU A 296 -9.91 -3.11 -27.36
N PRO A 297 -11.08 -3.11 -26.71
CA PRO A 297 -12.29 -2.63 -27.37
C PRO A 297 -12.02 -1.22 -27.89
N MET A 298 -12.39 -0.96 -29.15
CA MET A 298 -12.29 0.38 -29.73
C MET A 298 -12.98 1.34 -28.76
N ALA A 299 -12.23 2.30 -28.20
CA ALA A 299 -12.83 3.33 -27.38
C ALA A 299 -13.86 4.04 -28.25
N ILE A 300 -15.14 3.92 -27.90
CA ILE A 300 -16.14 4.85 -28.41
C ILE A 300 -15.66 6.21 -27.92
N ALA A 301 -15.33 7.09 -28.85
CA ALA A 301 -14.99 8.47 -28.53
C ALA A 301 -16.21 9.07 -27.82
N SER A 302 -16.19 9.07 -26.49
CA SER A 302 -17.15 9.79 -25.69
C SER A 302 -16.62 11.22 -25.55
N ASP A 303 -17.10 12.09 -26.44
CA ASP A 303 -17.01 13.54 -26.31
C ASP A 303 -17.71 13.95 -25.00
N HIS A 304 -16.94 14.35 -23.99
CA HIS A 304 -17.39 15.16 -22.85
C HIS A 304 -16.27 16.08 -22.41
#